data_AF-A0A0U5GAL7-F1
#
_entry.id   AF-A0A0U5GAL7-F1
#
_cell.length_a   1.000
_cell.length_b   1.000
_cell.length_c   1.000
_cell.angle_alpha   90.00
_cell.angle_beta   90.00
_cell.angle_gamma   90.00
#
_symmetry.space_group_name_H-M   'P 1'
#
loop_
_entity.id
_entity.type
_entity.pdbx_description
1 polymer ?
#
loop_
_entity_poly.entity_id
_entity_poly.type
_entity_poly.pdbx_seq_one_letter_code
_entity_poly.pdbx_strand_id
1 'polypeptide(L)'
;MLGRDYPALTPKYMMHPSLSSTGPRATTTPTNSNAIIAMFSGSKTASDYFHVAQKHYEARNPKSKSQHEVAARHLPGGNTRSVLHGSPFPLSMASGRGNRVIDLDGHDR
;
A
#
# COMPACT_ATOMS: atom_id res chain seq x y z
N MET A 1 3.92 -20.79 -42.02
CA MET A 1 4.61 -19.49 -42.09
C MET A 1 3.57 -18.42 -42.37
N LEU A 2 3.26 -17.56 -41.39
CA LEU A 2 2.47 -16.31 -41.47
C LEU A 2 2.74 -15.64 -40.10
N GLY A 3 3.60 -14.63 -40.00
CA GLY A 3 3.36 -13.26 -40.44
C GLY A 3 3.00 -12.42 -39.21
N ARG A 4 4.00 -12.01 -38.41
CA ARG A 4 3.81 -11.05 -37.31
C ARG A 4 4.52 -9.75 -37.67
N ASP A 5 3.75 -8.83 -38.23
CA ASP A 5 4.15 -7.45 -38.47
C ASP A 5 4.09 -6.68 -37.15
N TYR A 6 5.24 -6.31 -36.60
CA TYR A 6 5.34 -5.30 -35.54
C TYR A 6 5.74 -3.97 -36.18
N PRO A 7 4.93 -2.89 -36.08
CA PRO A 7 5.38 -1.59 -36.54
C PRO A 7 6.46 -1.03 -35.61
N ALA A 8 7.54 -0.55 -36.22
CA ALA A 8 8.63 0.15 -35.57
C ALA A 8 8.15 1.46 -34.92
N LEU A 9 8.47 1.66 -33.65
CA LEU A 9 8.29 2.95 -32.97
C LEU A 9 9.64 3.48 -32.50
N THR A 10 10.15 4.45 -33.24
CA THR A 10 11.12 5.46 -32.77
C THR A 10 10.73 6.80 -33.40
N PRO A 11 11.26 7.96 -32.96
CA PRO A 11 11.47 8.45 -31.59
C PRO A 11 10.97 9.91 -31.46
N LYS A 12 10.33 10.34 -30.37
CA LYS A 12 10.11 11.79 -30.12
C LYS A 12 10.13 12.16 -28.64
N TYR A 13 11.29 12.01 -27.99
CA TYR A 13 11.61 12.85 -26.84
C TYR A 13 11.90 14.27 -27.36
N MET A 14 10.85 15.05 -27.56
CA MET A 14 10.94 16.50 -27.76
C MET A 14 11.23 17.15 -26.41
N MET A 15 12.30 17.93 -26.38
CA MET A 15 12.75 18.78 -25.29
C MET A 15 11.61 19.73 -24.86
N HIS A 16 11.30 19.76 -23.57
CA HIS A 16 10.46 20.82 -22.98
C HIS A 16 11.36 21.99 -22.54
N PRO A 17 10.94 23.26 -22.72
CA PRO A 17 11.73 24.43 -22.36
C PRO A 17 11.87 24.57 -20.84
N SER A 18 13.06 24.98 -20.39
CA SER A 18 13.34 25.29 -18.99
C SER A 18 12.61 26.57 -18.58
N LEU A 19 11.83 26.49 -17.49
CA LEU A 19 11.26 27.66 -16.84
C LEU A 19 12.30 28.24 -15.87
N SER A 20 12.89 29.38 -16.23
CA SER A 20 13.67 30.20 -15.30
C SER A 20 12.72 30.92 -14.34
N SER A 21 12.77 30.55 -13.06
CA SER A 21 12.07 31.24 -11.98
C SER A 21 13.10 31.94 -11.09
N THR A 22 13.46 33.17 -11.44
CA THR A 22 14.19 34.10 -10.56
C THR A 22 13.19 34.94 -9.79
N GLY A 23 12.83 34.48 -8.58
CA GLY A 23 12.19 35.29 -7.55
C GLY A 23 13.06 35.31 -6.29
N PRO A 24 13.08 36.40 -5.50
CA PRO A 24 13.92 36.48 -4.31
C PRO A 24 13.44 35.47 -3.26
N ARG A 25 14.28 34.48 -2.96
CA ARG A 25 14.08 33.53 -1.86
C ARG A 25 14.25 34.29 -0.54
N ALA A 26 13.13 34.58 0.12
CA ALA A 26 13.13 35.05 1.50
C ALA A 26 13.64 33.90 2.41
N THR A 27 14.95 33.88 2.65
CA THR A 27 15.60 32.91 3.53
C THR A 27 15.50 33.40 4.97
N THR A 28 14.31 33.32 5.58
CA THR A 28 14.21 33.38 7.04
C THR A 28 14.54 31.99 7.59
N THR A 29 15.83 31.66 7.62
CA THR A 29 16.30 30.48 8.35
C THR A 29 16.01 30.70 9.83
N PRO A 30 15.18 29.87 10.48
CA PRO A 30 14.97 29.99 11.92
C PRO A 30 16.29 29.66 12.61
N THR A 31 16.94 30.66 13.21
CA THR A 31 18.23 30.52 13.92
C THR A 31 18.09 29.80 15.26
N ASN A 32 16.88 29.71 15.81
CA ASN A 32 16.68 29.05 17.10
C ASN A 32 16.35 27.56 16.91
N SER A 33 17.05 26.73 17.68
CA SER A 33 16.90 25.27 17.64
C SER A 33 15.49 24.80 18.01
N ASN A 34 14.79 25.56 18.84
CA ASN A 34 13.43 25.21 19.31
C ASN A 34 12.39 25.28 18.18
N ALA A 35 12.50 26.24 17.26
CA ALA A 35 11.61 26.41 16.12
C ALA A 35 11.84 25.33 15.07
N ILE A 36 13.09 24.91 14.87
CA ILE A 36 13.42 23.78 14.00
C ILE A 36 12.83 22.49 14.58
N ILE A 37 13.01 22.23 15.88
CA ILE A 37 12.48 21.04 16.56
C ILE A 37 10.93 20.99 16.50
N ALA A 38 10.26 22.13 16.71
CA ALA A 38 8.81 22.22 16.63
C ALA A 38 8.24 21.95 15.22
N MET A 39 8.99 22.24 14.16
CA MET A 39 8.55 21.97 12.78
C MET A 39 8.54 20.48 12.41
N PHE A 40 9.40 19.66 13.02
CA PHE A 40 9.51 18.23 12.70
C PHE A 40 8.75 17.32 13.68
N SER A 41 8.40 17.81 14.87
CA SER A 41 7.77 17.00 15.92
C SER A 41 6.31 16.60 15.66
N GLY A 42 5.64 17.24 14.70
CA GLY A 42 4.22 16.99 14.37
C GLY A 42 3.95 16.13 13.13
N SER A 43 4.99 15.71 12.40
CA SER A 43 4.79 14.95 11.15
C SER A 43 4.49 13.48 11.43
N LYS A 44 3.49 12.91 10.74
CA LYS A 44 3.16 11.48 10.83
C LYS A 44 4.32 10.65 10.28
N THR A 45 4.69 9.61 11.01
CA THR A 45 5.71 8.65 10.64
C THR A 45 5.12 7.48 9.84
N ALA A 46 5.97 6.67 9.20
CA ALA A 46 5.54 5.44 8.55
C ALA A 46 4.83 4.48 9.53
N SER A 47 5.24 4.45 10.80
CA SER A 47 4.60 3.65 11.84
C SER A 47 3.17 4.11 12.13
N ASP A 48 2.92 5.43 12.13
CA ASP A 48 1.57 5.98 12.32
C ASP A 48 0.64 5.55 11.20
N TYR A 49 1.09 5.64 9.94
CA TYR A 49 0.32 5.19 8.79
C TYR A 49 0.10 3.68 8.81
N PHE A 50 1.08 2.90 9.22
CA PHE A 50 0.96 1.45 9.36
C PHE A 50 -0.15 1.07 10.37
N HIS A 51 -0.15 1.67 11.56
CA HIS A 51 -1.18 1.40 12.57
C HIS A 51 -2.58 1.80 12.09
N VAL A 52 -2.71 2.92 11.38
CA VAL A 52 -3.98 3.34 10.78
C VAL A 52 -4.44 2.33 9.73
N ALA A 53 -3.55 1.89 8.84
CA ALA A 53 -3.85 0.89 7.82
C ALA A 53 -4.26 -0.45 8.43
N GLN A 54 -3.56 -0.90 9.48
CA GLN A 54 -3.91 -2.13 10.20
C GLN A 54 -5.30 -2.04 10.83
N LYS A 55 -5.64 -0.93 11.50
CA LYS A 55 -6.99 -0.74 12.08
C LYS A 55 -8.09 -0.76 11.02
N HIS A 56 -7.86 -0.12 9.87
CA HIS A 56 -8.81 -0.17 8.76
C HIS A 56 -8.94 -1.58 8.17
N TYR A 57 -7.84 -2.33 8.08
CA TYR A 57 -7.88 -3.72 7.65
C TYR A 57 -8.71 -4.58 8.62
N GLU A 58 -8.48 -4.47 9.93
CA GLU A 58 -9.23 -5.25 10.92
C GLU A 58 -10.73 -4.93 10.89
N ALA A 59 -11.08 -3.63 10.83
CA ALA A 59 -12.46 -3.19 10.82
C ALA A 59 -13.24 -3.64 9.57
N ARG A 60 -12.55 -3.81 8.43
CA ARG A 60 -13.16 -4.21 7.16
C ARG A 60 -13.27 -5.72 6.97
N ASN A 61 -12.53 -6.52 7.74
CA ASN A 61 -12.42 -7.97 7.52
C ASN A 61 -12.84 -8.83 8.74
N PRO A 62 -14.00 -8.58 9.38
CA PRO A 62 -14.41 -9.28 10.60
C PRO A 62 -14.64 -10.80 10.39
N LYS A 63 -15.13 -11.25 9.24
CA LYS A 63 -15.35 -12.68 8.98
C LYS A 63 -14.05 -13.42 8.74
N SER A 64 -13.11 -12.81 8.01
CA SER A 64 -11.76 -13.37 7.86
C SER A 64 -11.06 -13.52 9.22
N LYS A 65 -11.21 -12.53 10.12
CA LYS A 65 -10.71 -12.63 11.50
C LYS A 65 -11.32 -13.82 12.24
N SER A 66 -12.64 -13.93 12.25
CA SER A 66 -13.35 -15.04 12.91
C SER A 66 -12.92 -16.40 12.36
N GLN A 67 -12.73 -16.51 11.05
CA GLN A 67 -12.29 -17.75 10.42
C GLN A 67 -10.86 -18.11 10.84
N HIS A 68 -9.96 -17.14 10.92
CA HIS A 68 -8.59 -17.36 11.42
C HIS A 68 -8.60 -17.82 12.89
N GLU A 69 -9.41 -17.19 13.75
CA GLU A 69 -9.56 -17.59 15.16
C GLU A 69 -10.07 -19.03 15.30
N VAL A 70 -11.02 -19.45 14.45
CA VAL A 70 -11.52 -20.84 14.41
C VAL A 70 -10.41 -21.81 13.98
N ALA A 71 -9.66 -21.47 12.94
CA ALA A 71 -8.57 -22.30 12.44
C ALA A 71 -7.42 -22.43 13.46
N ALA A 72 -7.08 -21.35 14.15
CA ALA A 72 -6.00 -21.29 15.13
C ALA A 72 -6.24 -22.21 16.35
N ARG A 73 -7.49 -22.62 16.60
CA ARG A 73 -7.80 -23.62 17.64
C ARG A 73 -7.31 -25.03 17.30
N HIS A 74 -7.06 -25.32 16.03
CA HIS A 74 -6.73 -26.67 15.55
C HIS A 74 -5.40 -26.74 14.81
N LEU A 75 -4.96 -25.61 14.24
CA LEU A 75 -3.74 -25.49 13.46
C LEU A 75 -2.82 -24.45 14.09
N PRO A 76 -1.51 -24.72 14.25
CA PRO A 76 -0.55 -23.71 14.68
C PRO A 76 -0.62 -22.46 13.81
N GLY A 77 -0.90 -21.31 14.42
CA GLY A 77 -1.08 -20.04 13.68
C GLY A 77 -2.24 -20.05 12.67
N GLY A 78 -3.21 -20.97 12.80
CA GLY A 78 -4.38 -21.03 11.95
C GLY A 78 -4.10 -21.33 10.47
N ASN A 79 -3.00 -22.02 10.15
CA ASN A 79 -2.58 -22.25 8.77
C ASN A 79 -1.89 -23.61 8.57
N THR A 80 -1.92 -24.14 7.34
CA THR A 80 -1.17 -25.33 6.90
C THR A 80 -0.02 -25.00 5.93
N ARG A 81 0.10 -23.73 5.50
CA ARG A 81 1.10 -23.22 4.57
C ARG A 81 1.59 -21.82 4.99
N SER A 82 2.82 -21.75 5.48
CA SER A 82 3.38 -20.53 6.10
C SER A 82 3.37 -19.28 5.21
N VAL A 83 3.50 -19.41 3.88
CA VAL A 83 3.53 -18.25 2.96
C VAL A 83 2.22 -17.45 2.94
N LEU A 84 1.09 -18.08 3.33
CA LEU A 84 -0.23 -17.43 3.34
C LEU A 84 -0.51 -16.70 4.65
N HIS A 85 0.36 -16.82 5.66
CA HIS A 85 0.19 -16.20 6.95
C HIS A 85 0.68 -14.74 6.94
N GLY A 86 -0.11 -13.81 7.47
CA GLY A 86 0.25 -12.41 7.60
C GLY A 86 -0.48 -11.75 8.77
N SER A 87 0.19 -10.80 9.42
CA SER A 87 -0.40 -9.98 10.49
C SER A 87 -1.36 -8.93 9.89
N PRO A 88 -2.50 -8.62 10.54
CA PRO A 88 -2.97 -9.16 11.82
C PRO A 88 -3.62 -10.55 11.72
N PHE A 89 -4.12 -10.91 10.55
CA PHE A 89 -4.64 -12.25 10.20
C PHE A 89 -4.79 -12.31 8.67
N PRO A 90 -4.74 -13.51 8.04
CA PRO A 90 -4.91 -13.65 6.60
C PRO A 90 -6.37 -13.42 6.16
N LEU A 91 -6.55 -12.97 4.92
CA LEU A 91 -7.87 -12.97 4.27
C LEU A 91 -8.32 -14.39 3.99
N SER A 92 -9.60 -14.65 4.22
CA SER A 92 -10.22 -15.94 3.89
C SER A 92 -11.02 -15.80 2.59
N MET A 93 -10.69 -16.58 1.57
CA MET A 93 -11.35 -16.51 0.26
C MET A 93 -12.63 -17.35 0.25
N ALA A 94 -13.73 -16.78 -0.22
CA ALA A 94 -15.02 -17.44 -0.37
C ALA A 94 -15.15 -18.14 -1.73
N SER A 95 -14.70 -17.49 -2.80
CA SER A 95 -14.80 -18.02 -4.17
C SER A 95 -13.83 -17.32 -5.12
N GLY A 96 -13.67 -17.86 -6.33
CA GLY A 96 -12.91 -17.24 -7.40
C GLY A 96 -13.43 -17.63 -8.79
N ARG A 97 -13.36 -16.69 -9.74
CA ARG A 97 -13.75 -16.89 -11.14
C ARG A 97 -12.81 -16.12 -12.07
N GLY A 98 -12.12 -16.84 -12.96
CA GLY A 98 -11.14 -16.23 -13.84
C GLY A 98 -10.00 -15.62 -13.04
N ASN A 99 -9.75 -14.32 -13.23
CA ASN A 99 -8.76 -13.55 -12.48
C ASN A 99 -9.33 -12.83 -11.24
N ARG A 100 -10.59 -13.08 -10.88
CA ARG A 100 -11.25 -12.45 -9.73
C ARG A 100 -11.41 -13.39 -8.56
N VAL A 101 -11.28 -12.84 -7.35
CA VAL A 101 -11.55 -13.53 -6.09
C VAL A 101 -12.47 -12.71 -5.20
N ILE A 102 -13.30 -13.40 -4.43
CA ILE A 102 -14.20 -12.80 -3.45
C ILE A 102 -13.82 -13.35 -2.07
N ASP A 103 -13.53 -12.48 -1.11
CA ASP A 103 -13.27 -12.88 0.28
C ASP A 103 -14.57 -13.13 1.07
N LEU A 104 -14.46 -13.69 2.28
CA LEU A 104 -15.62 -13.93 3.16
C LEU A 104 -16.38 -12.65 3.53
N ASP A 105 -15.66 -11.53 3.53
CA ASP A 105 -16.17 -10.20 3.85
C ASP A 105 -16.88 -9.52 2.65
N GLY A 106 -16.81 -10.14 1.46
CA GLY A 106 -17.53 -9.74 0.24
C GLY A 106 -16.75 -8.80 -0.66
N HIS A 107 -15.45 -8.60 -0.45
CA HIS A 107 -14.63 -7.79 -1.35
C HIS A 107 -14.25 -8.57 -2.61
N ASP A 108 -14.51 -7.99 -3.78
CA ASP A 108 -14.12 -8.51 -5.10
C ASP A 108 -12.85 -7.81 -5.60
N ARG A 109 -11.84 -8.57 -6.03
CA ARG A 109 -10.55 -8.10 -6.56
C ARG A 109 -10.17 -8.85 -7.81
#